data_AF-N1VSF3-F1
#
_entry.id   AF-N1VSF3-F1
#
_cell.length_a   1.000
_cell.length_b   1.000
_cell.length_c   1.000
_cell.angle_alpha   90.00
_cell.angle_beta   90.00
_cell.angle_gamma   90.00
#
_symmetry.space_group_name_H-M   'P 1'
#
loop_
_entity.id
_entity.type
_entity.pdbx_description
1 polymer ?
#
loop_
_entity_poly.entity_id
_entity_poly.type
_entity_poly.pdbx_seq_one_letter_code
_entity_poly.pdbx_strand_id
1 'polypeptide(L)'
;MLIKISRHSVFLTSVAFVFILYMITRPLVTLDSYWVIPTSLSLLNEGNINLDEFSAYGVRISYAAIQIDNHFYNYFPYGISFLIIPIVAVLNIFIPESFFFQYHGQIEKFRASLLILSSFFFLYNVFSFYISKRKSGFLVVVMGLCTPLFTSGSRALWQHSRSVLLLSISLFLLLVLSFAIQFSAVISKNTQLWNIRGSDINEKPERVWDWNQPQFYPFE
;
A
#
# COMPACT_ATOMS: atom_id res chain seq x y z
N MET A 1 -11.86 18.41 21.98
CA MET A 1 -10.92 17.95 20.91
C MET A 1 -9.60 18.73 20.93
N LEU A 2 -9.64 20.07 21.01
CA LEU A 2 -8.45 20.94 21.05
C LEU A 2 -7.47 20.69 22.23
N ILE A 3 -7.97 20.34 23.41
CA ILE A 3 -7.14 20.05 24.60
C ILE A 3 -6.31 18.75 24.44
N LYS A 4 -6.78 17.78 23.63
CA LYS A 4 -6.02 16.56 23.33
C LYS A 4 -4.88 16.81 22.34
N ILE A 5 -5.03 17.79 21.46
CA ILE A 5 -4.01 18.17 20.46
C ILE A 5 -2.81 18.82 21.17
N SER A 6 -3.02 19.63 22.22
CA SER A 6 -1.90 20.25 22.95
C SER A 6 -1.03 19.25 23.72
N ARG A 7 -1.59 18.14 24.21
CA ARG A 7 -0.80 17.07 24.88
C ARG A 7 0.11 16.29 23.93
N HIS A 8 -0.16 16.35 22.62
CA HIS A 8 0.63 15.66 21.60
C HIS A 8 1.34 16.64 20.65
N SER A 9 1.23 17.96 20.86
CA SER A 9 1.78 18.97 19.95
C SER A 9 3.29 18.86 19.83
N VAL A 10 4.01 18.74 20.96
CA VAL A 10 5.48 18.58 20.96
C VAL A 10 5.88 17.33 20.18
N PHE A 11 5.23 16.20 20.42
CA PHE A 11 5.51 14.95 19.71
C PHE A 11 5.23 15.05 18.21
N LEU A 12 4.07 15.59 17.82
CA LEU A 12 3.70 15.78 16.42
C LEU A 12 4.66 16.73 15.70
N THR A 13 5.05 17.83 16.35
CA THR A 13 6.04 18.78 15.82
C THR A 13 7.42 18.13 15.68
N SER A 14 7.87 17.35 16.67
CA SER A 14 9.15 16.63 16.58
C SER A 14 9.15 15.59 15.45
N VAL A 15 8.07 14.81 15.30
CA VAL A 15 7.93 13.84 14.21
C VAL A 15 7.89 14.55 12.86
N ALA A 16 7.14 15.63 12.74
CA ALA A 16 7.10 16.44 11.52
C ALA A 16 8.48 17.03 11.18
N PHE A 17 9.20 17.55 12.17
CA PHE A 17 10.56 18.06 11.97
C PHE A 17 11.53 16.98 11.50
N VAL A 18 11.53 15.81 12.14
CA VAL A 18 12.34 14.66 11.71
C VAL A 18 11.96 14.21 10.30
N PHE A 19 10.66 14.20 9.96
CA PHE A 19 10.19 13.87 8.62
C PHE A 19 10.63 14.91 7.58
N ILE A 20 10.60 16.20 7.90
CA ILE A 20 11.11 17.26 7.02
C ILE A 20 12.62 17.13 6.80
N LEU A 21 13.40 16.94 7.88
CA LEU A 21 14.83 16.67 7.78
C LEU A 21 15.09 15.42 6.93
N TYR A 22 14.31 14.36 7.17
CA TYR A 22 14.35 13.16 6.35
C TYR A 22 14.12 13.52 4.89
N MET A 23 13.09 14.28 4.54
CA MET A 23 12.78 14.67 3.16
C MET A 23 13.89 15.47 2.48
N ILE A 24 14.61 16.32 3.22
CA ILE A 24 15.76 17.10 2.73
C ILE A 24 16.96 16.23 2.36
N THR A 25 17.14 15.07 3.01
CA THR A 25 18.26 14.17 2.68
C THR A 25 18.20 13.70 1.23
N ARG A 26 19.36 13.41 0.62
CA ARG A 26 19.42 13.00 -0.79
C ARG A 26 18.58 11.74 -1.07
N PRO A 27 17.86 11.67 -2.20
CA PRO A 27 17.23 10.43 -2.64
C PRO A 27 18.29 9.37 -2.94
N LEU A 28 17.91 8.10 -2.86
CA LEU A 28 18.77 7.02 -3.39
C LEU A 28 18.70 7.04 -4.92
N VAL A 29 19.64 6.33 -5.54
CA VAL A 29 19.61 6.11 -6.99
C VAL A 29 18.34 5.36 -7.34
N THR A 30 17.59 5.85 -8.31
CA THR A 30 16.27 5.31 -8.68
C THR A 30 16.41 3.98 -9.42
N LEU A 31 17.44 3.87 -10.28
CA LEU A 31 17.77 2.66 -11.03
C LEU A 31 16.52 2.02 -11.67
N ASP A 32 16.10 0.88 -11.11
CA ASP A 32 14.96 0.08 -11.52
C ASP A 32 13.63 0.85 -11.57
N SER A 33 13.46 1.86 -10.70
CA SER A 33 12.20 2.61 -10.62
C SER A 33 12.10 3.78 -11.57
N TYR A 34 13.17 4.11 -12.31
CA TYR A 34 13.23 5.34 -13.10
C TYR A 34 12.04 5.52 -14.05
N TRP A 35 11.62 4.46 -14.73
CA TRP A 35 10.53 4.51 -15.71
C TRP A 35 9.13 4.32 -15.10
N VAL A 36 9.00 4.13 -13.77
CA VAL A 36 7.69 3.96 -13.10
C VAL A 36 6.79 5.19 -13.28
N ILE A 37 7.35 6.38 -13.09
CA ILE A 37 6.59 7.63 -13.15
C ILE A 37 6.29 8.00 -14.59
N PRO A 38 7.26 7.98 -15.53
CA PRO A 38 6.97 8.13 -16.95
C PRO A 38 5.87 7.19 -17.44
N THR A 39 5.90 5.90 -17.06
CA THR A 39 4.81 4.97 -17.43
C THR A 39 3.44 5.46 -16.92
N SER A 40 3.40 6.02 -15.71
CA SER A 40 2.16 6.55 -15.12
C SER A 40 1.68 7.82 -15.83
N LEU A 41 2.62 8.66 -16.30
CA LEU A 41 2.34 9.85 -17.11
C LEU A 41 1.83 9.46 -18.49
N SER A 42 2.44 8.47 -19.15
CA SER A 42 1.97 7.93 -20.44
C SER A 42 0.53 7.43 -20.36
N LEU A 43 0.22 6.66 -19.30
CA LEU A 43 -1.13 6.18 -19.03
C LEU A 43 -2.15 7.32 -18.84
N LEU A 44 -1.73 8.43 -18.23
CA LEU A 44 -2.59 9.58 -17.98
C LEU A 44 -2.77 10.48 -19.21
N ASN A 45 -1.70 10.66 -19.99
CA ASN A 45 -1.66 11.60 -21.10
C ASN A 45 -2.16 10.97 -22.41
N GLU A 46 -1.76 9.72 -22.69
CA GLU A 46 -2.01 9.04 -23.96
C GLU A 46 -2.84 7.75 -23.81
N GLY A 47 -3.04 7.26 -22.59
CA GLY A 47 -3.81 6.03 -22.35
C GLY A 47 -3.07 4.75 -22.72
N ASN A 48 -1.75 4.81 -22.87
CA ASN A 48 -0.90 3.66 -23.20
C ASN A 48 0.25 3.52 -22.16
N ILE A 49 1.14 2.53 -22.34
CA ILE A 49 2.26 2.25 -21.42
C ILE A 49 3.63 2.35 -22.09
N ASN A 50 3.69 2.82 -23.34
CA ASN A 50 4.97 3.05 -24.00
C ASN A 50 5.63 4.32 -23.45
N LEU A 51 6.88 4.57 -23.84
CA LEU A 51 7.71 5.65 -23.30
C LEU A 51 8.28 6.52 -24.42
N ASP A 52 7.67 6.48 -25.60
CA ASP A 52 8.21 7.09 -26.82
C ASP A 52 8.23 8.62 -26.73
N GLU A 53 7.22 9.19 -26.08
CA GLU A 53 7.11 10.62 -25.77
C GLU A 53 8.26 11.12 -24.89
N PHE A 54 8.89 10.21 -24.13
CA PHE A 54 10.00 10.53 -23.24
C PHE A 54 11.38 10.32 -23.86
N SER A 55 11.46 10.15 -25.19
CA SER A 55 12.73 10.08 -25.93
C SER A 55 13.64 11.28 -25.70
N ALA A 56 13.07 12.48 -25.58
CA ALA A 56 13.81 13.71 -25.25
C ALA A 56 14.46 13.68 -23.85
N TYR A 57 13.94 12.86 -22.93
CA TYR A 57 14.49 12.66 -21.59
C TYR A 57 15.45 11.45 -21.51
N GLY A 58 15.84 10.91 -22.66
CA GLY A 58 16.91 9.92 -22.78
C GLY A 58 16.45 8.47 -22.66
N VAL A 59 15.17 8.18 -22.97
CA VAL A 59 14.72 6.78 -23.15
C VAL A 59 15.58 6.11 -24.21
N ARG A 60 16.10 4.93 -23.90
CA ARG A 60 16.92 4.11 -24.78
C ARG A 60 16.93 2.69 -24.26
N ILE A 61 17.29 1.75 -25.14
CA ILE A 61 17.50 0.35 -24.74
C ILE A 61 18.51 0.31 -23.59
N SER A 62 18.06 -0.22 -22.46
CA SER A 62 18.83 -0.31 -21.22
C SER A 62 18.26 -1.43 -20.34
N TYR A 63 18.86 -1.69 -19.18
CA TYR A 63 18.32 -2.70 -18.27
C TYR A 63 16.92 -2.34 -17.71
N ALA A 64 16.55 -1.05 -17.71
CA ALA A 64 15.27 -0.57 -17.18
C ALA A 64 14.23 -0.28 -18.28
N ALA A 65 14.64 -0.21 -19.55
CA ALA A 65 13.76 0.03 -20.69
C ALA A 65 14.11 -0.87 -21.87
N ILE A 66 13.11 -1.58 -22.38
CA ILE A 66 13.22 -2.48 -23.53
C ILE A 66 12.48 -1.89 -24.74
N GLN A 67 12.90 -2.26 -25.94
CA GLN A 67 12.22 -1.86 -27.17
C GLN A 67 11.51 -3.08 -27.79
N ILE A 68 10.21 -2.97 -28.05
CA ILE A 68 9.37 -4.00 -28.67
C ILE A 68 8.57 -3.31 -29.78
N ASP A 69 8.60 -3.84 -31.00
CA ASP A 69 7.87 -3.29 -32.15
C ASP A 69 8.10 -1.78 -32.36
N ASN A 70 9.36 -1.35 -32.21
CA ASN A 70 9.81 0.04 -32.30
C ASN A 70 9.32 0.98 -31.17
N HIS A 71 8.58 0.48 -30.19
CA HIS A 71 8.11 1.22 -29.02
C HIS A 71 8.95 0.92 -27.77
N PHE A 72 9.21 1.92 -26.93
CA PHE A 72 9.92 1.74 -25.67
C PHE A 72 8.96 1.40 -24.53
N TYR A 73 9.33 0.43 -23.70
CA TYR A 73 8.57 0.00 -22.54
C TYR A 73 9.44 -0.09 -21.30
N ASN A 74 8.84 0.18 -20.15
CA ASN A 74 9.47 -0.10 -18.87
C ASN A 74 9.63 -1.63 -18.70
N TYR A 75 10.85 -2.07 -18.41
CA TYR A 75 11.14 -3.50 -18.20
C TYR A 75 10.52 -4.04 -16.91
N PHE A 76 10.41 -3.21 -15.87
CA PHE A 76 9.97 -3.63 -14.55
C PHE A 76 8.44 -3.71 -14.42
N PRO A 77 7.91 -4.50 -13.47
CA PRO A 77 6.47 -4.68 -13.33
C PRO A 77 5.69 -3.36 -13.13
N TYR A 78 4.65 -3.20 -13.93
CA TYR A 78 3.79 -2.00 -14.00
C TYR A 78 2.91 -1.78 -12.77
N GLY A 79 2.79 -2.75 -11.87
CA GLY A 79 1.87 -2.68 -10.73
C GLY A 79 2.11 -1.44 -9.85
N ILE A 80 3.36 -0.97 -9.73
CA ILE A 80 3.64 0.28 -9.01
C ILE A 80 3.24 1.52 -9.83
N SER A 81 3.43 1.52 -11.15
CA SER A 81 2.99 2.59 -12.03
C SER A 81 1.48 2.81 -11.88
N PHE A 82 0.68 1.74 -11.94
CA PHE A 82 -0.77 1.81 -11.72
C PHE A 82 -1.14 2.34 -10.34
N LEU A 83 -0.47 1.85 -9.29
CA LEU A 83 -0.75 2.23 -7.92
C LEU A 83 -0.55 3.73 -7.66
N ILE A 84 0.44 4.35 -8.31
CA ILE A 84 0.75 5.77 -8.10
C ILE A 84 -0.05 6.71 -9.02
N ILE A 85 -0.84 6.20 -9.98
CA ILE A 85 -1.60 7.03 -10.93
C ILE A 85 -2.40 8.14 -10.22
N PRO A 86 -3.18 7.88 -9.15
CA PRO A 86 -3.95 8.95 -8.51
C PRO A 86 -3.06 10.06 -7.95
N ILE A 87 -1.88 9.70 -7.42
CA ILE A 87 -0.93 10.67 -6.87
C ILE A 87 -0.27 11.46 -8.00
N VAL A 88 0.13 10.79 -9.08
CA VAL A 88 0.72 11.44 -10.26
C VAL A 88 -0.28 12.36 -10.94
N ALA A 89 -1.54 11.94 -11.08
CA ALA A 89 -2.62 12.74 -11.67
C ALA A 89 -2.82 14.06 -10.90
N VAL A 90 -2.86 14.00 -9.56
CA VAL A 90 -2.98 15.20 -8.72
C VAL A 90 -1.76 16.11 -8.89
N LEU A 91 -0.54 15.54 -8.90
CA LEU A 91 0.67 16.34 -9.07
C LEU A 91 0.74 16.99 -10.47
N ASN A 92 0.35 16.27 -11.52
CA ASN A 92 0.39 16.74 -12.91
C ASN A 92 -0.50 17.98 -13.16
N ILE A 93 -1.48 18.24 -12.29
CA ILE A 93 -2.29 19.47 -12.34
C ILE A 93 -1.46 20.71 -11.96
N PHE A 94 -0.48 20.55 -11.08
CA PHE A 94 0.26 21.67 -10.47
C PHE A 94 1.70 21.80 -10.95
N ILE A 95 2.31 20.72 -11.44
CA ILE A 95 3.71 20.72 -11.88
C ILE A 95 3.83 20.26 -13.34
N PRO A 96 4.67 20.93 -14.15
CA PRO A 96 4.89 20.54 -15.54
C PRO A 96 5.69 19.24 -15.63
N GLU A 97 5.58 18.54 -16.76
CA GLU A 97 6.26 17.28 -17.00
C GLU A 97 7.78 17.35 -16.78
N SER A 98 8.44 18.41 -17.26
CA SER A 98 9.88 18.62 -17.10
C SER A 98 10.34 18.62 -15.64
N PHE A 99 9.45 19.04 -14.72
CA PHE A 99 9.71 19.01 -13.29
C PHE A 99 9.82 17.57 -12.75
N PHE A 100 9.05 16.63 -13.30
CA PHE A 100 9.13 15.21 -12.92
C PHE A 100 10.48 14.60 -13.27
N PHE A 101 11.10 15.04 -14.37
CA PHE A 101 12.43 14.57 -14.78
C PHE A 101 13.55 15.30 -14.02
N GLN A 102 13.45 16.62 -13.84
CA GLN A 102 14.45 17.41 -13.13
C GLN A 102 14.57 17.01 -11.64
N TYR A 103 13.45 16.74 -10.98
CA TYR A 103 13.39 16.39 -9.55
C TYR A 103 12.97 14.93 -9.31
N HIS A 104 13.23 14.06 -10.29
CA HIS A 104 12.78 12.68 -10.33
C HIS A 104 13.01 11.92 -9.01
N GLY A 105 14.24 11.92 -8.49
CA GLY A 105 14.59 11.20 -7.25
C GLY A 105 13.85 11.74 -6.01
N GLN A 106 13.67 13.05 -5.90
CA GLN A 106 12.98 13.68 -4.77
C GLN A 106 11.49 13.33 -4.78
N ILE A 107 10.86 13.41 -5.95
CA ILE A 107 9.44 13.09 -6.08
C ILE A 107 9.23 11.58 -5.89
N GLU A 108 10.14 10.73 -6.38
CA GLU A 108 10.11 9.28 -6.09
C GLU A 108 10.14 9.00 -4.59
N LYS A 109 11.13 9.55 -3.89
CA LYS A 109 11.27 9.41 -2.44
C LYS A 109 10.02 9.87 -1.72
N PHE A 110 9.44 11.01 -2.12
CA PHE A 110 8.20 11.51 -1.54
C PHE A 110 7.07 10.46 -1.65
N ARG A 111 6.84 9.92 -2.85
CA ARG A 111 5.80 8.91 -3.08
C ARG A 111 6.08 7.60 -2.35
N ALA A 112 7.32 7.10 -2.42
CA ALA A 112 7.74 5.90 -1.69
C ALA A 112 7.53 6.06 -0.18
N SER A 113 7.81 7.25 0.37
CA SER A 113 7.53 7.59 1.77
C SER A 113 6.05 7.56 2.11
N LEU A 114 5.19 8.10 1.24
CA LEU A 114 3.74 8.00 1.45
C LEU A 114 3.25 6.55 1.46
N LEU A 115 3.76 5.70 0.56
CA LEU A 115 3.39 4.27 0.52
C LEU A 115 3.84 3.52 1.78
N ILE A 116 5.06 3.74 2.25
CA ILE A 116 5.57 3.11 3.49
C ILE A 116 4.83 3.62 4.73
N LEU A 117 4.56 4.93 4.83
CA LEU A 117 3.78 5.47 5.94
C LEU A 117 2.35 4.91 5.96
N SER A 118 1.73 4.78 4.78
CA SER A 118 0.42 4.13 4.65
C SER A 118 0.47 2.66 5.09
N SER A 119 1.56 1.96 4.75
CA SER A 119 1.77 0.58 5.19
C SER A 119 1.85 0.47 6.71
N PHE A 120 2.61 1.37 7.36
CA PHE A 120 2.70 1.44 8.82
C PHE A 120 1.37 1.74 9.49
N PHE A 121 0.52 2.56 8.86
CA PHE A 121 -0.83 2.80 9.34
C PHE A 121 -1.68 1.52 9.35
N PHE A 122 -1.69 0.75 8.26
CA PHE A 122 -2.43 -0.51 8.21
C PHE A 122 -1.87 -1.55 9.19
N LEU A 123 -0.54 -1.71 9.26
CA LEU A 123 0.10 -2.61 10.23
C LEU A 123 -0.21 -2.20 11.68
N TYR A 124 -0.20 -0.90 12.00
CA TYR A 124 -0.59 -0.40 13.31
C TYR A 124 -2.01 -0.82 13.69
N ASN A 125 -2.95 -0.72 12.75
CA ASN A 125 -4.34 -1.13 12.98
C ASN A 125 -4.47 -2.64 13.18
N VAL A 126 -3.75 -3.44 12.38
CA VAL A 126 -3.69 -4.91 12.56
C VAL A 126 -3.15 -5.27 13.94
N PHE A 127 -2.01 -4.70 14.35
CA PHE A 127 -1.43 -4.99 15.65
C PHE A 127 -2.31 -4.52 16.80
N SER A 128 -2.97 -3.37 16.66
CA SER A 128 -3.87 -2.81 17.69
C SER A 128 -5.12 -3.66 17.94
N PHE A 129 -5.41 -4.64 17.08
CA PHE A 129 -6.43 -5.65 17.33
C PHE A 129 -5.97 -6.71 18.35
N TYR A 130 -4.69 -7.09 18.32
CA TYR A 130 -4.15 -8.17 19.15
C TYR A 130 -3.46 -7.69 20.43
N ILE A 131 -2.87 -6.49 20.40
CA ILE A 131 -2.11 -5.92 21.53
C ILE A 131 -2.50 -4.46 21.79
N SER A 132 -2.06 -3.92 22.92
CA SER A 132 -2.41 -2.54 23.30
C SER A 132 -1.79 -1.52 22.34
N LYS A 133 -2.52 -0.42 22.08
CA LYS A 133 -2.14 0.67 21.16
C LYS A 133 -0.70 1.19 21.35
N ARG A 134 -0.21 1.23 22.60
CA ARG A 134 1.17 1.66 22.91
C ARG A 134 2.19 0.64 22.39
N LYS A 135 1.95 -0.65 22.62
CA LYS A 135 2.82 -1.73 22.14
C LYS A 135 2.79 -1.82 20.61
N SER A 136 1.62 -1.65 19.98
CA SER A 136 1.49 -1.59 18.52
C SER A 136 2.29 -0.44 17.91
N GLY A 137 2.17 0.76 18.50
CA GLY A 137 2.94 1.93 18.06
C GLY A 137 4.44 1.72 18.21
N PHE A 138 4.88 1.18 19.36
CA PHE A 138 6.28 0.82 19.57
C PHE A 138 6.78 -0.20 18.56
N LEU A 139 6.00 -1.24 18.27
CA LEU A 139 6.37 -2.27 17.30
C LEU A 139 6.53 -1.70 15.89
N VAL A 140 5.62 -0.85 15.43
CA VAL A 140 5.73 -0.18 14.12
C VAL A 140 6.97 0.72 14.04
N VAL A 141 7.29 1.45 15.12
CA VAL A 141 8.52 2.27 15.18
C VAL A 141 9.77 1.39 15.11
N VAL A 142 9.82 0.30 15.87
CA VAL A 142 10.93 -0.67 15.81
C VAL A 142 11.03 -1.28 14.41
N MET A 143 9.92 -1.69 13.80
CA MET A 143 9.93 -2.20 12.43
C MET A 143 10.44 -1.15 11.43
N GLY A 144 10.07 0.12 11.59
CA GLY A 144 10.54 1.17 10.70
C GLY A 144 12.03 1.48 10.86
N LEU A 145 12.51 1.62 12.10
CA LEU A 145 13.85 2.11 12.38
C LEU A 145 14.90 1.00 12.53
N CYS A 146 14.50 -0.21 12.91
CA CYS A 146 15.39 -1.36 13.11
C CYS A 146 15.38 -2.32 11.90
N THR A 147 14.71 -1.97 10.81
CA THR A 147 14.73 -2.72 9.55
C THR A 147 14.94 -1.75 8.38
N PRO A 148 15.25 -2.22 7.14
CA PRO A 148 15.41 -1.31 6.00
C PRO A 148 14.10 -0.74 5.48
N LEU A 149 12.96 -1.07 6.10
CA LEU A 149 11.63 -0.74 5.56
C LEU A 149 11.39 0.77 5.46
N PHE A 150 11.69 1.53 6.52
CA PHE A 150 11.62 2.99 6.43
C PHE A 150 12.86 3.59 5.79
N THR A 151 14.06 3.13 6.12
CA THR A 151 15.30 3.81 5.69
C THR A 151 15.62 3.63 4.21
N SER A 152 15.33 2.46 3.65
CA SER A 152 15.60 2.10 2.24
C SER A 152 14.30 2.02 1.43
N GLY A 153 13.27 1.36 1.97
CA GLY A 153 12.00 1.16 1.28
C GLY A 153 11.22 2.46 0.98
N SER A 154 11.52 3.57 1.66
CA SER A 154 10.87 4.86 1.41
C SER A 154 11.70 5.81 0.52
N ARG A 155 12.82 5.35 -0.05
CA ARG A 155 13.77 6.21 -0.78
C ARG A 155 13.56 6.29 -2.28
N ALA A 156 12.99 5.24 -2.87
CA ALA A 156 12.75 5.10 -4.31
C ALA A 156 11.50 4.26 -4.51
N LEU A 157 10.87 4.38 -5.69
CA LEU A 157 9.65 3.63 -6.04
C LEU A 157 10.00 2.21 -6.52
N TRP A 158 10.73 1.47 -5.70
CA TRP A 158 11.00 0.06 -5.97
C TRP A 158 9.78 -0.81 -5.69
N GLN A 159 9.82 -2.03 -6.22
CA GLN A 159 8.74 -3.00 -6.11
C GLN A 159 8.41 -3.40 -4.65
N HIS A 160 9.35 -3.17 -3.71
CA HIS A 160 9.16 -3.46 -2.29
C HIS A 160 8.12 -2.55 -1.63
N SER A 161 8.15 -1.23 -1.89
CA SER A 161 7.29 -0.26 -1.21
C SER A 161 5.80 -0.54 -1.49
N ARG A 162 5.46 -0.89 -2.73
CA ARG A 162 4.11 -1.32 -3.09
C ARG A 162 3.72 -2.66 -2.46
N SER A 163 4.65 -3.61 -2.41
CA SER A 163 4.38 -4.96 -1.92
C SER A 163 4.04 -4.94 -0.44
N VAL A 164 4.78 -4.14 0.34
CA VAL A 164 4.52 -3.95 1.77
C VAL A 164 3.16 -3.29 1.98
N LEU A 165 2.81 -2.27 1.20
CA LEU A 165 1.50 -1.62 1.29
C LEU A 165 0.38 -2.61 1.00
N LEU A 166 0.42 -3.30 -0.14
CA LEU A 166 -0.62 -4.24 -0.53
C LEU A 166 -0.73 -5.40 0.47
N LEU A 167 0.38 -5.93 0.98
CA LEU A 167 0.35 -6.96 2.02
C LEU A 167 -0.27 -6.45 3.31
N SER A 168 0.08 -5.24 3.75
CA SER A 168 -0.49 -4.64 4.96
C SER A 168 -1.99 -4.38 4.83
N ILE A 169 -2.46 -3.94 3.65
CA ILE A 169 -3.88 -3.78 3.33
C ILE A 169 -4.56 -5.15 3.34
N SER A 170 -3.99 -6.15 2.67
CA SER A 170 -4.55 -7.51 2.63
C SER A 170 -4.71 -8.09 4.03
N LEU A 171 -3.69 -7.96 4.90
CA LEU A 171 -3.77 -8.40 6.29
C LEU A 171 -4.87 -7.65 7.05
N PHE A 172 -5.00 -6.35 6.84
CA PHE A 172 -6.05 -5.55 7.46
C PHE A 172 -7.45 -5.96 6.96
N LEU A 173 -7.63 -6.17 5.66
CA LEU A 173 -8.90 -6.61 5.09
C LEU A 173 -9.28 -8.01 5.54
N LEU A 174 -8.32 -8.95 5.61
CA LEU A 174 -8.55 -10.29 6.14
C LEU A 174 -8.95 -10.25 7.62
N LEU A 175 -8.34 -9.37 8.40
CA LEU A 175 -8.73 -9.16 9.79
C LEU A 175 -10.16 -8.62 9.90
N VAL A 176 -10.52 -7.61 9.11
CA VAL A 176 -11.87 -7.04 9.08
C VAL A 176 -12.89 -8.09 8.62
N LEU A 177 -12.57 -8.87 7.59
CA LEU A 177 -13.42 -9.96 7.11
C LEU A 177 -13.61 -11.04 8.17
N SER A 178 -12.54 -11.46 8.83
CA SER A 178 -12.59 -12.43 9.93
C SER A 178 -13.51 -11.93 11.06
N PHE A 179 -13.35 -10.67 11.47
CA PHE A 179 -14.24 -10.06 12.45
C PHE A 179 -15.70 -10.01 11.97
N ALA A 180 -15.94 -9.61 10.72
CA ALA A 180 -17.29 -9.54 10.16
C ALA A 180 -17.99 -10.90 10.11
N ILE A 181 -17.27 -11.96 9.72
CA ILE A 181 -17.78 -13.33 9.71
C ILE A 181 -18.17 -13.76 11.13
N GLN A 182 -17.28 -13.57 12.11
CA GLN A 182 -17.55 -13.95 13.50
C GLN A 182 -18.70 -13.13 14.11
N PHE A 183 -18.75 -11.83 13.83
CA PHE A 183 -19.82 -10.95 14.29
C PHE A 183 -21.18 -11.32 13.70
N SER A 184 -21.20 -11.63 12.40
CA SER A 184 -22.39 -12.13 11.71
C SER A 184 -22.89 -13.43 12.34
N ALA A 185 -21.99 -14.37 12.63
CA ALA A 185 -22.33 -15.63 13.29
C ALA A 185 -22.96 -15.45 14.68
N VAL A 186 -22.54 -14.43 15.44
CA VAL A 186 -23.11 -14.13 16.77
C VAL A 186 -24.53 -13.56 16.68
N ILE A 187 -24.79 -12.69 15.71
CA ILE A 187 -26.07 -11.96 15.60
C ILE A 187 -27.13 -12.75 14.83
N SER A 188 -26.71 -13.61 13.91
CA SER A 188 -27.58 -14.37 13.03
C SER A 188 -28.42 -15.42 13.79
N LYS A 189 -29.74 -15.26 13.75
CA LYS A 189 -30.68 -16.31 14.19
C LYS A 189 -30.53 -17.58 13.36
N ASN A 190 -30.25 -17.46 12.06
CA ASN A 190 -30.08 -18.62 11.18
C ASN A 190 -28.85 -19.44 11.57
N THR A 191 -27.77 -18.79 12.03
CA THR A 191 -26.59 -19.46 12.56
C THR A 191 -26.91 -20.19 13.88
N GLN A 192 -27.71 -19.57 14.75
CA GLN A 192 -28.22 -20.25 15.96
C GLN A 192 -29.10 -21.45 15.60
N LEU A 193 -29.97 -21.32 14.58
CA LEU A 193 -30.82 -22.42 14.11
C LEU A 193 -30.02 -23.53 13.44
N TRP A 194 -28.95 -23.22 12.70
CA TRP A 194 -28.05 -24.22 12.12
C TRP A 194 -27.46 -25.13 13.22
N ASN A 195 -27.10 -24.54 14.37
CA ASN A 195 -26.58 -25.26 15.54
C ASN A 195 -27.64 -26.11 16.26
N ILE A 196 -28.93 -25.72 16.21
CA ILE A 196 -30.00 -26.34 17.01
C ILE A 196 -30.88 -27.32 16.21
N ARG A 197 -31.17 -27.01 14.93
CA ARG A 197 -32.23 -27.67 14.14
C ARG A 197 -31.75 -28.65 13.09
N GLY A 198 -30.45 -28.72 12.82
CA GLY A 198 -29.92 -29.76 11.94
C GLY A 198 -29.55 -31.03 12.70
N SER A 199 -29.58 -32.17 12.02
CA SER A 199 -29.15 -33.49 12.56
C SER A 199 -27.78 -33.41 13.23
N ASP A 200 -27.53 -34.22 14.26
CA ASP A 200 -26.24 -34.25 14.97
C ASP A 200 -25.07 -34.35 13.97
N ILE A 201 -24.01 -33.57 14.18
CA ILE A 201 -22.81 -33.61 13.33
C ILE A 201 -22.17 -35.01 13.33
N ASN A 202 -22.34 -35.79 14.40
CA ASN A 202 -21.91 -37.17 14.45
C ASN A 202 -22.71 -38.08 13.50
N GLU A 203 -23.95 -37.71 13.16
CA GLU A 203 -24.80 -38.41 12.20
C GLU A 203 -24.63 -37.90 10.77
N LYS A 204 -24.36 -36.59 10.60
CA LYS A 204 -24.20 -35.91 9.30
C LYS A 204 -22.98 -34.99 9.27
N PRO A 205 -21.75 -35.55 9.27
CA PRO A 205 -20.52 -34.76 9.32
C PRO A 205 -20.29 -33.91 8.08
N GLU A 206 -20.89 -34.26 6.94
CA GLU A 206 -20.82 -33.50 5.69
C GLU A 206 -21.34 -32.06 5.84
N ARG A 207 -22.24 -31.82 6.81
CA ARG A 207 -22.77 -30.47 7.11
C ARG A 207 -21.69 -29.46 7.47
N VAL A 208 -20.57 -29.91 8.06
CA VAL A 208 -19.45 -29.02 8.46
C VAL A 208 -18.73 -28.45 7.25
N TRP A 209 -18.73 -29.19 6.14
CA TRP A 209 -18.01 -28.86 4.90
C TRP A 209 -18.94 -28.39 3.78
N ASP A 210 -20.25 -28.26 4.04
CA ASP A 210 -21.20 -27.76 3.07
C ASP A 210 -21.09 -26.24 2.93
N TRP A 211 -20.36 -25.81 1.89
CA TRP A 211 -20.18 -24.40 1.55
C TRP A 211 -21.43 -23.72 1.00
N ASN A 212 -22.51 -24.47 0.70
CA ASN A 212 -23.82 -23.89 0.39
C ASN A 212 -24.57 -23.47 1.67
N GLN A 213 -24.23 -24.06 2.83
CA GLN A 213 -24.81 -23.73 4.14
C GLN A 213 -23.72 -23.62 5.23
N PRO A 214 -22.74 -22.71 5.07
CA PRO A 214 -21.62 -22.59 5.98
C PRO A 214 -22.07 -22.09 7.36
N GLN A 215 -21.51 -22.68 8.41
CA GLN A 215 -21.90 -22.45 9.81
C GLN A 215 -21.89 -20.96 10.24
N PHE A 216 -21.02 -20.15 9.64
CA PHE A 216 -20.77 -18.76 10.02
C PHE A 216 -21.43 -17.73 9.11
N TYR A 217 -22.27 -18.16 8.15
CA TYR A 217 -22.92 -17.26 7.22
C TYR A 217 -24.45 -17.40 7.30
N PRO A 218 -25.20 -16.31 7.60
CA PRO A 218 -26.64 -16.30 7.46
C PRO A 218 -26.97 -16.32 5.97
N PHE A 219 -27.33 -17.47 5.43
CA PHE A 219 -28.16 -17.47 4.23
C PHE A 219 -29.62 -17.39 4.65
N GLU A 220 -30.35 -16.51 3.96
CA GLU A 220 -31.71 -16.81 3.48
C GLU A 220 -31.57 -17.48 2.11
#